data_AF-A0A3F3GS43-F1
#
_entry.id   AF-A0A3F3GS43-F1
#
_cell.length_a   1.000
_cell.length_b   1.000
_cell.length_c   1.000
_cell.angle_alpha   90.00
_cell.angle_beta   90.00
_cell.angle_gamma   90.00
#
_symmetry.space_group_name_H-M   'P 1'
#
loop_
_entity.id
_entity.type
_entity.pdbx_description
1 polymer ?
#
loop_
_entity_poly.entity_id
_entity_poly.type
_entity_poly.pdbx_seq_one_letter_code
_entity_poly.pdbx_strand_id
1 'polypeptide(L)'
;MSNRKPAYLLLPTILVLAIVGLAYYIQTQIFQQKVRAQMEANQILVIDQRQILASLAYYQHQQKGGLFDTEEWRLNETDQDLAIHYHHRVFHRPLLYL
;
A
#
# COMPACT_ATOMS: atom_id res chain seq x y z
N MET A 1 3.74 -61.31 12.58
CA MET A 1 4.22 -60.05 13.21
C MET A 1 5.01 -59.26 12.19
N SER A 2 4.99 -57.93 12.26
CA SER A 2 5.82 -56.99 11.47
C SER A 2 5.28 -56.57 10.10
N ASN A 3 4.39 -55.58 10.10
CA ASN A 3 4.28 -54.57 9.02
C ASN A 3 3.79 -53.19 9.52
N ARG A 4 3.61 -53.01 10.84
CA ARG A 4 3.10 -51.75 11.43
C ARG A 4 4.20 -50.73 11.75
N LYS A 5 5.46 -51.15 11.88
CA LYS A 5 6.60 -50.29 12.25
C LYS A 5 6.85 -49.10 11.30
N PRO A 6 6.78 -49.22 9.96
CA PRO A 6 6.98 -48.06 9.08
C PRO A 6 5.80 -47.08 9.12
N ALA A 7 4.56 -47.58 9.29
CA ALA A 7 3.37 -46.73 9.38
C ALA A 7 3.38 -45.81 10.62
N TYR A 8 3.90 -46.30 11.76
CA TYR A 8 4.05 -45.49 12.98
C TYR A 8 5.11 -44.38 12.87
N LEU A 9 6.05 -44.47 11.92
CA LEU A 9 7.04 -43.42 11.64
C LEU A 9 6.59 -42.47 10.51
N LEU A 10 5.83 -42.98 9.54
CA LEU A 10 5.30 -42.20 8.42
C LEU A 10 4.19 -41.24 8.84
N LEU A 11 3.27 -41.66 9.71
CA LEU A 11 2.19 -40.81 10.19
C LEU A 11 2.67 -39.53 10.90
N PRO A 12 3.59 -39.57 11.88
CA PRO A 12 4.07 -38.36 12.55
C PRO A 12 4.91 -37.48 11.61
N THR A 13 5.68 -38.07 10.69
CA THR A 13 6.47 -37.28 9.74
C THR A 13 5.59 -36.54 8.73
N ILE A 14 4.54 -37.19 8.20
CA ILE A 14 3.54 -36.54 7.34
C ILE A 14 2.82 -35.43 8.10
N LEU A 15 2.47 -35.66 9.36
CA LEU A 15 1.80 -34.67 10.19
C LEU A 15 2.69 -33.45 10.47
N VAL A 16 3.98 -33.66 10.77
CA VAL A 16 4.95 -32.56 10.93
C VAL A 16 5.12 -31.79 9.62
N LEU A 17 5.27 -32.48 8.49
CA LEU A 17 5.39 -31.83 7.18
C LEU A 17 4.14 -31.03 6.82
N ALA A 18 2.95 -31.53 7.14
CA ALA A 18 1.69 -30.81 6.93
C ALA A 18 1.61 -29.53 7.77
N ILE A 19 2.01 -29.60 9.06
CA ILE A 19 2.04 -28.42 9.93
C ILE A 19 3.05 -27.39 9.43
N VAL A 20 4.27 -27.81 9.07
CA VAL A 20 5.30 -26.93 8.55
C VAL A 20 4.85 -26.29 7.22
N GLY A 21 4.24 -27.07 6.33
CA GLY A 21 3.70 -26.57 5.07
C GLY A 21 2.59 -25.55 5.28
N LEU A 22 1.65 -25.83 6.19
CA LEU A 22 0.58 -24.90 6.54
C LEU A 22 1.13 -23.61 7.18
N ALA A 23 2.09 -23.72 8.10
CA ALA A 23 2.73 -22.58 8.74
C ALA A 23 3.44 -21.69 7.70
N TYR A 24 4.19 -22.30 6.78
CA TYR A 24 4.87 -21.58 5.69
C TYR A 24 3.87 -20.88 4.76
N TYR A 25 2.76 -21.56 4.42
CA TYR A 25 1.71 -20.98 3.60
C TYR A 25 1.07 -19.76 4.28
N ILE A 26 0.70 -19.87 5.56
CA ILE A 26 0.14 -18.75 6.34
C ILE A 26 1.15 -17.61 6.44
N GLN A 27 2.41 -17.90 6.74
CA GLN A 27 3.46 -16.88 6.83
C GLN A 27 3.62 -16.12 5.51
N THR A 28 3.58 -16.85 4.38
CA THR A 28 3.67 -16.25 3.04
C THR A 28 2.49 -15.31 2.77
N GLN A 29 1.28 -15.73 3.11
CA GLN A 29 0.08 -14.89 2.96
C GLN A 29 0.16 -13.61 3.81
N ILE A 30 0.55 -13.73 5.08
CA ILE A 30 0.73 -12.58 5.98
C ILE A 30 1.81 -11.63 5.43
N PHE A 31 2.92 -12.17 4.96
CA PHE A 31 3.99 -11.37 4.37
C PHE A 31 3.51 -10.60 3.14
N GLN A 32 2.80 -11.26 2.22
CA GLN A 32 2.24 -10.62 1.04
C GLN A 32 1.23 -9.52 1.40
N GLN A 33 0.37 -9.76 2.40
CA GLN A 33 -0.55 -8.74 2.89
C GLN A 33 0.19 -7.53 3.48
N LYS A 34 1.23 -7.75 4.29
CA LYS A 34 2.07 -6.66 4.83
C LYS A 34 2.73 -5.85 3.74
N VAL A 35 3.26 -6.51 2.70
CA VAL A 35 3.87 -5.81 1.55
C VAL A 35 2.86 -4.94 0.84
N ARG A 36 1.64 -5.44 0.58
CA ARG A 36 0.57 -4.65 -0.06
C ARG A 36 0.16 -3.46 0.81
N ALA A 37 -0.06 -3.68 2.10
CA ALA A 37 -0.40 -2.60 3.03
C ALA A 37 0.70 -1.52 3.09
N GLN A 38 1.97 -1.93 3.07
CA GLN A 38 3.09 -0.98 3.06
C GLN A 38 3.14 -0.18 1.75
N MET A 39 2.88 -0.81 0.61
CA MET A 39 2.81 -0.11 -0.68
C MET A 39 1.67 0.92 -0.69
N GLU A 40 0.49 0.55 -0.19
CA GLU A 40 -0.64 1.46 -0.07
C GLU A 40 -0.35 2.62 0.89
N ALA A 41 0.26 2.34 2.05
CA ALA A 41 0.67 3.37 3.00
C ALA A 41 1.69 4.35 2.39
N ASN A 42 2.70 3.84 1.68
CA ASN A 42 3.67 4.68 0.98
C ASN A 42 3.01 5.54 -0.09
N GLN A 43 2.05 4.99 -0.84
CA GLN A 43 1.32 5.75 -1.84
C GLN A 43 0.52 6.90 -1.20
N ILE A 44 -0.16 6.64 -0.08
CA ILE A 44 -0.89 7.68 0.66
C ILE A 44 0.06 8.76 1.15
N LEU A 45 1.21 8.40 1.74
CA LEU A 45 2.21 9.36 2.21
C LEU A 45 2.71 10.29 1.10
N VAL A 46 2.94 9.74 -0.10
CA VAL A 46 3.35 10.55 -1.26
C VAL A 46 2.25 11.52 -1.68
N ILE A 47 0.99 11.09 -1.70
CA ILE A 47 -0.14 11.98 -2.01
C ILE A 47 -0.29 13.08 -0.94
N ASP A 48 -0.16 12.75 0.33
CA ASP A 48 -0.29 13.71 1.43
C ASP A 48 0.84 14.75 1.37
N GLN A 49 2.08 14.32 1.08
CA GLN A 49 3.20 15.23 0.85
C GLN A 49 2.90 16.22 -0.29
N ARG A 50 2.32 15.75 -1.39
CA ARG A 50 1.97 16.59 -2.53
C ARG A 50 0.81 17.53 -2.23
N GLN A 51 -0.17 17.08 -1.46
CA GLN A 51 -1.24 17.94 -0.98
C GLN A 51 -0.67 19.10 -0.16
N ILE A 52 0.30 18.84 0.72
CA ILE A 52 1.00 19.88 1.49
C ILE A 52 1.74 20.83 0.56
N LEU A 53 2.52 20.31 -0.39
CA LEU A 53 3.29 21.14 -1.33
C LEU A 53 2.38 21.98 -2.24
N ALA A 54 1.28 21.41 -2.74
CA ALA A 54 0.31 22.11 -3.57
C ALA A 54 -0.39 23.22 -2.77
N SER A 55 -0.78 22.92 -1.53
CA SER A 55 -1.37 23.92 -0.64
C SER A 55 -0.39 25.05 -0.36
N LEU A 56 0.87 24.72 -0.07
CA LEU A 56 1.94 25.70 0.14
C LEU A 56 2.18 26.57 -1.11
N ALA A 57 2.23 25.96 -2.30
CA ALA A 57 2.38 26.68 -3.56
C ALA A 57 1.20 27.64 -3.83
N TYR A 58 -0.02 27.23 -3.47
CA TYR A 58 -1.18 28.11 -3.55
C TYR A 58 -1.08 29.30 -2.57
N TYR A 59 -0.76 29.08 -1.29
CA TYR A 59 -0.69 30.18 -0.32
C TYR A 59 0.52 31.10 -0.52
N GLN A 60 1.66 30.59 -0.97
CA GLN A 60 2.88 31.39 -1.15
C GLN A 60 2.95 32.09 -2.50
N HIS A 61 2.48 31.44 -3.56
CA HIS A 61 2.68 31.89 -4.95
C HIS A 61 1.37 32.06 -5.72
N GLN A 62 0.20 31.82 -5.10
CA GLN A 62 -1.11 31.80 -5.75
C GLN A 62 -1.16 30.85 -6.95
N GLN A 63 -0.33 29.80 -6.93
CA GLN A 63 -0.31 28.80 -7.98
C GLN A 63 -1.53 27.89 -7.84
N LYS A 64 -2.30 27.76 -8.93
CA LYS A 64 -3.52 26.94 -9.00
C LYS A 64 -3.29 25.58 -9.66
N GLY A 65 -2.04 25.26 -9.97
CA GLY A 65 -1.65 24.01 -10.58
C GLY A 65 -0.17 24.01 -10.94
N GLY A 66 0.35 22.83 -11.19
CA GLY A 66 1.75 22.61 -11.51
C GLY A 66 2.08 21.14 -11.70
N LEU A 67 3.38 20.85 -11.74
CA LEU A 67 3.92 19.51 -11.87
C LEU A 67 4.80 19.21 -10.66
N PHE A 68 4.61 18.03 -10.06
CA PHE A 68 5.57 17.45 -9.13
C PHE A 68 6.28 16.30 -9.83
N ASP A 69 7.58 16.46 -10.09
CA ASP A 69 8.44 15.57 -10.89
C ASP A 69 7.93 15.32 -12.32
N THR A 70 6.87 14.52 -12.48
CA THR A 70 6.21 14.20 -13.76
C THR A 70 4.69 14.20 -13.67
N GLU A 71 4.13 14.55 -12.51
CA GLU A 71 2.74 14.31 -12.16
C GLU A 71 2.01 15.63 -11.88
N GLU A 72 0.91 15.84 -12.59
CA GLU A 72 0.16 17.09 -12.56
C GLU A 72 -0.68 17.22 -11.28
N TRP A 73 -0.77 18.43 -10.77
CA TRP A 73 -1.78 18.80 -9.78
C TRP A 73 -2.51 20.06 -10.23
N ARG A 74 -3.80 20.13 -9.92
CA ARG A 74 -4.65 21.27 -10.23
C ARG A 74 -5.58 21.54 -9.06
N LEU A 75 -5.76 22.80 -8.73
CA LEU A 75 -6.73 23.26 -7.75
C LEU A 75 -8.03 23.64 -8.48
N ASN A 76 -9.14 23.05 -8.05
CA ASN A 76 -10.47 23.52 -8.40
C ASN A 76 -10.91 24.57 -7.36
N GLU A 77 -10.96 25.83 -7.77
CA GLU A 77 -11.27 26.95 -6.88
C GLU A 77 -12.70 26.93 -6.35
N THR A 78 -13.63 26.33 -7.11
CA THR A 78 -15.05 26.29 -6.76
C THR A 78 -15.28 25.49 -5.48
N ASP A 79 -14.55 24.38 -5.33
CA ASP A 79 -14.73 23.42 -4.24
C ASP A 79 -13.53 23.36 -3.28
N GLN A 80 -12.52 24.21 -3.50
CA GLN A 80 -11.22 24.14 -2.82
C GLN A 80 -10.63 22.72 -2.81
N ASP A 81 -10.78 22.01 -3.93
CA ASP A 81 -10.38 20.62 -4.07
C ASP A 81 -9.15 20.51 -4.97
N LEU A 82 -8.12 19.83 -4.48
CA LEU A 82 -6.89 19.52 -5.19
C LEU A 82 -7.06 18.18 -5.91
N ALA A 83 -7.00 18.24 -7.24
CA ALA A 83 -6.84 17.07 -8.09
C ALA A 83 -5.35 16.77 -8.27
N ILE A 84 -4.87 15.70 -7.64
CA ILE A 84 -3.49 15.22 -7.77
C ILE A 84 -3.48 14.00 -8.69
N HIS A 85 -2.88 14.13 -9.87
CA HIS A 85 -2.71 13.02 -10.81
C HIS A 85 -1.49 12.21 -10.39
N TYR A 86 -1.68 10.97 -9.94
CA TYR A 86 -0.59 10.07 -9.55
C TYR A 86 -0.75 8.74 -10.28
N HIS A 87 0.24 8.40 -11.10
CA HIS A 87 0.20 7.33 -12.09
C HIS A 87 -1.06 7.39 -12.97
N HIS A 88 -1.99 6.47 -12.78
CA HIS A 88 -3.22 6.32 -13.57
C HIS A 88 -4.47 6.66 -12.76
N ARG A 89 -4.31 7.35 -11.62
CA ARG A 89 -5.39 7.70 -10.71
C ARG A 89 -5.34 9.17 -10.39
N VAL A 90 -6.52 9.76 -10.24
CA VAL A 90 -6.69 11.13 -9.75
C VAL A 90 -7.15 11.04 -8.31
N PHE A 91 -6.41 11.71 -7.43
CA PHE A 91 -6.72 11.80 -6.02
C PHE A 91 -7.29 13.19 -5.75
N HIS A 92 -8.54 13.22 -5.28
CA HIS A 92 -9.20 14.42 -4.81
C HIS A 92 -8.90 14.59 -3.32
N ARG A 93 -8.40 15.76 -2.96
CA ARG A 93 -7.97 16.12 -1.61
C ARG A 93 -8.36 17.56 -1.31
N PRO A 94 -8.89 17.87 -0.13
CA PRO A 94 -9.17 19.26 0.22
C PRO A 94 -7.87 20.07 0.26
N LEU A 95 -7.95 21.35 -0.11
CA LEU A 95 -6.88 22.30 0.14
C LEU A 95 -6.63 22.38 1.66
N LEU A 96 -5.38 22.20 2.09
CA LEU A 96 -5.04 22.29 3.50
C LEU A 96 -4.93 23.77 3.88
N TYR A 97 -5.67 24.19 4.90
CA TYR A 97 -5.47 25.50 5.53
C TYR A 97 -4.15 25.46 6.31
N LEU A 98 -3.14 26.18 5.81
CA LEU A 98 -1.82 26.34 6.44
C LEU A 98 -1.79 27.56 7.37
#